data_AF-G5KCT0-F1
#
_entry.id   AF-G5KCT0-F1
#
_cell.length_a   1.000
_cell.length_b   1.000
_cell.length_c   1.000
_cell.angle_alpha   90.00
_cell.angle_beta   90.00
_cell.angle_gamma   90.00
#
_symmetry.space_group_name_H-M   'P 1'
#
loop_
_entity.id
_entity.type
_entity.pdbx_description
1 polymer ?
#
loop_
_entity_poly.entity_id
_entity_poly.type
_entity_poly.pdbx_seq_one_letter_code
_entity_poly.pdbx_strand_id
1 'polypeptide(L)'
;MKYFIVEKNNQLYHINQHDVYYVYTKNDAPHLVFYCTEDGEFYNRTTLKALLEQKSYLFKRCHRSVIINLEKVKSLDPQKRLISFSRSIQSVVASRRYFKTILEEFKAG
;
A
#
# COMPACT_ATOMS: atom_id res chain seq x y z
N MET A 1 6.95 -6.56 -16.00
CA MET A 1 7.12 -5.59 -14.90
C MET A 1 6.14 -4.44 -15.09
N LYS A 2 5.45 -3.99 -14.04
CA LYS A 2 4.52 -2.83 -14.10
C LYS A 2 5.06 -1.70 -13.24
N TYR A 3 5.11 -0.49 -13.80
CA TYR A 3 5.57 0.71 -13.10
C TYR A 3 4.40 1.63 -12.71
N PHE A 4 4.62 2.51 -11.74
CA PHE A 4 3.78 3.67 -11.46
C PHE A 4 4.52 4.93 -11.89
N ILE A 5 3.80 5.87 -12.51
CA ILE A 5 4.28 7.24 -12.70
C ILE A 5 3.86 8.03 -11.46
N VAL A 6 4.84 8.57 -10.74
CA VAL A 6 4.66 9.26 -9.46
C VAL A 6 5.50 10.53 -9.40
N GLU A 7 5.15 11.42 -8.50
CA GLU A 7 5.80 12.71 -8.26
C GLU A 7 6.47 12.74 -6.89
N LYS A 8 7.61 13.43 -6.81
CA LYS A 8 8.28 13.84 -5.56
C LYS A 8 9.14 15.06 -5.89
N ASN A 9 9.10 16.11 -5.07
CA ASN A 9 9.91 17.32 -5.25
C ASN A 9 9.84 17.92 -6.69
N ASN A 10 8.64 17.99 -7.27
CA ASN A 10 8.39 18.46 -8.65
C ASN A 10 9.09 17.65 -9.76
N GLN A 11 9.53 16.43 -9.47
CA GLN A 11 10.09 15.51 -10.45
C GLN A 11 9.19 14.28 -10.60
N LEU A 12 9.15 13.75 -11.82
CA LEU A 12 8.44 12.52 -12.15
C LEU A 12 9.37 11.31 -12.07
N TYR A 13 8.87 10.23 -11.48
CA TYR A 13 9.59 8.97 -11.31
C TYR A 13 8.77 7.81 -11.83
N HIS A 14 9.47 6.81 -12.36
CA HIS A 14 8.93 5.48 -12.57
C HIS A 14 9.36 4.60 -11.41
N ILE A 15 8.41 4.20 -10.56
CA ILE A 15 8.69 3.24 -9.48
C ILE A 15 8.13 1.87 -9.84
N ASN A 16 8.91 0.82 -9.58
CA ASN A 16 8.43 -0.55 -9.80
C ASN A 16 7.36 -0.85 -8.75
N GLN A 17 6.28 -1.52 -9.15
CA GLN A 17 5.24 -1.92 -8.21
C GLN A 17 5.77 -2.83 -7.09
N HIS A 18 6.84 -3.60 -7.34
CA HIS A 18 7.47 -4.44 -6.33
C HIS A 18 8.34 -3.66 -5.34
N ASP A 19 8.55 -2.34 -5.52
CA ASP A 19 9.26 -1.51 -4.54
C ASP A 19 8.28 -0.83 -3.57
N VAL A 20 6.97 -0.93 -3.85
CA VAL A 20 5.91 -0.33 -3.04
C VAL A 20 5.48 -1.30 -1.93
N TYR A 21 5.52 -0.82 -0.69
CA TYR A 21 5.04 -1.54 0.50
C TYR A 21 3.54 -1.36 0.71
N TYR A 22 3.08 -0.11 0.67
CA TYR A 22 1.67 0.25 0.76
C TYR A 22 1.40 1.59 0.09
N VAL A 23 0.13 1.84 -0.22
CA VAL A 23 -0.39 3.08 -0.79
C VAL A 23 -1.50 3.61 0.10
N TYR A 24 -1.51 4.91 0.38
CA TYR A 24 -2.49 5.50 1.26
C TYR A 24 -2.94 6.90 0.83
N THR A 25 -4.01 7.40 1.46
CA THR A 25 -4.52 8.76 1.26
C THR A 25 -4.48 9.53 2.57
N LYS A 26 -4.23 10.85 2.51
CA LYS A 26 -4.32 11.76 3.66
C LYS A 26 -5.60 12.58 3.58
N ASN A 27 -6.12 13.03 4.72
CA ASN A 27 -7.37 13.81 4.76
C ASN A 27 -7.18 15.25 4.24
N ASP A 28 -5.98 15.80 4.41
CA ASP A 28 -5.56 17.14 4.00
C ASP A 28 -5.09 17.21 2.53
N ALA A 29 -4.97 16.06 1.87
CA ALA A 29 -4.52 15.94 0.48
C ALA A 29 -5.54 15.13 -0.36
N PRO A 30 -6.74 15.70 -0.61
CA PRO A 30 -7.76 15.02 -1.39
C PRO A 30 -7.27 14.73 -2.81
N HIS A 31 -7.69 13.60 -3.38
CA HIS A 31 -7.30 13.12 -4.72
C HIS A 31 -5.80 12.82 -4.90
N LEU A 32 -5.00 12.85 -3.84
CA LEU A 32 -3.64 12.35 -3.83
C LEU A 32 -3.58 10.99 -3.15
N VAL A 33 -2.84 10.07 -3.78
CA VAL A 33 -2.40 8.84 -3.14
C VAL A 33 -0.88 8.89 -2.97
N PHE A 34 -0.41 8.32 -1.88
CA PHE A 34 0.98 8.31 -1.46
C PHE A 34 1.50 6.88 -1.47
N TYR A 35 2.62 6.63 -2.13
CA TYR A 35 3.29 5.35 -2.25
C TYR A 35 4.44 5.33 -1.25
N CYS A 36 4.38 4.38 -0.31
CA CYS A 36 5.46 4.14 0.63
C CYS A 36 6.44 3.11 0.04
N THR A 37 7.69 3.54 -0.10
CA THR A 37 8.81 2.73 -0.60
C THR A 37 9.99 2.83 0.36
N GLU A 38 11.06 2.08 0.11
CA GLU A 38 12.29 2.20 0.90
C GLU A 38 13.01 3.54 0.65
N ASP A 39 12.85 4.11 -0.54
CA ASP A 39 13.39 5.43 -0.93
C ASP A 39 12.51 6.61 -0.45
N GLY A 40 11.54 6.31 0.41
CA GLY A 40 10.60 7.26 0.99
C GLY A 40 9.27 7.33 0.25
N GLU A 41 8.61 8.48 0.37
CA GLU A 41 7.25 8.68 -0.14
C GLU A 41 7.23 9.40 -1.49
N PHE A 42 6.38 8.89 -2.38
CA PHE A 42 6.03 9.52 -3.65
C PHE A 42 4.51 9.67 -3.72
N TYR A 43 3.98 10.52 -4.59
CA TYR A 43 2.54 10.70 -4.73
C TYR A 43 2.08 10.78 -6.18
N ASN A 44 0.80 10.54 -6.45
CA ASN A 44 0.19 10.98 -7.72
C ASN A 44 -1.29 11.32 -7.55
N ARG A 45 -1.84 12.02 -8.55
CA ARG A 45 -3.27 12.38 -8.61
C ARG A 45 -4.09 11.21 -9.15
N THR A 46 -4.60 10.37 -8.25
CA THR A 46 -5.53 9.28 -8.57
C THR A 46 -6.33 8.88 -7.34
N THR A 47 -7.07 7.78 -7.41
CA THR A 47 -7.77 7.20 -6.28
C THR A 47 -7.28 5.78 -5.98
N LEU A 48 -7.40 5.37 -4.72
CA LEU A 48 -7.16 3.99 -4.31
C LEU A 48 -8.03 2.99 -5.10
N LYS A 49 -9.24 3.39 -5.51
CA LYS A 49 -10.13 2.56 -6.32
C LYS A 49 -9.55 2.34 -7.72
N ALA A 50 -9.21 3.42 -8.42
CA ALA A 50 -8.60 3.35 -9.75
C ALA A 50 -7.29 2.55 -9.73
N LEU A 51 -6.49 2.70 -8.67
CA LEU A 51 -5.28 1.91 -8.48
C LEU A 51 -5.57 0.41 -8.41
N LEU A 52 -6.57 -0.03 -7.62
CA LEU A 52 -6.93 -1.45 -7.51
C LEU A 52 -7.50 -2.01 -8.82
N GLU A 53 -8.26 -1.22 -9.58
CA GLU A 53 -8.80 -1.65 -10.87
C GLU A 53 -7.70 -1.83 -11.93
N GLN A 54 -6.66 -0.99 -11.88
CA GLN A 54 -5.55 -1.01 -12.84
C GLN A 54 -4.40 -1.97 -12.46
N LYS A 55 -4.30 -2.37 -11.18
CA LYS A 55 -3.10 -3.02 -10.64
C LYS A 55 -3.29 -4.47 -10.24
N SER A 56 -2.14 -5.13 -10.29
CA SER A 56 -1.86 -6.55 -10.07
C SER A 56 -2.49 -7.08 -8.78
N TYR A 57 -2.79 -8.39 -8.77
CA TYR A 57 -3.24 -9.20 -7.62
C TYR A 57 -2.45 -8.97 -6.32
N LEU A 58 -1.26 -8.38 -6.42
CA LEU A 58 -0.38 -7.94 -5.34
C LEU A 58 -1.00 -6.95 -4.35
N PHE A 59 -1.83 -6.03 -4.85
CA PHE A 59 -2.34 -4.93 -4.05
C PHE A 59 -3.71 -5.26 -3.45
N LYS A 60 -3.81 -5.13 -2.13
CA LYS A 60 -5.01 -5.50 -1.38
C LYS A 60 -5.43 -4.40 -0.43
N ARG A 61 -6.73 -4.15 -0.36
CA ARG A 61 -7.26 -3.14 0.55
C ARG A 61 -7.25 -3.66 1.98
N CYS A 62 -6.57 -2.96 2.89
CA CYS A 62 -6.59 -3.29 4.33
C CYS A 62 -7.36 -2.24 5.15
N HIS A 63 -7.56 -1.03 4.61
CA HIS A 63 -8.31 0.05 5.24
C HIS A 63 -9.02 0.91 4.19
N ARG A 64 -9.98 1.76 4.60
CA ARG A 64 -10.65 2.68 3.65
C ARG A 64 -9.66 3.61 2.95
N SER A 65 -8.57 3.96 3.62
CA SER A 65 -7.53 4.86 3.15
C SER A 65 -6.18 4.18 2.89
N VAL A 66 -6.10 2.85 2.92
CA VAL A 66 -4.82 2.12 2.77
C VAL A 66 -5.00 0.85 1.94
N ILE A 67 -4.07 0.65 1.02
CA ILE A 67 -3.85 -0.56 0.23
C ILE A 67 -2.44 -1.05 0.52
N ILE A 68 -2.24 -2.34 0.74
CA ILE A 68 -0.93 -2.94 0.98
C ILE A 68 -0.49 -3.76 -0.23
N ASN A 69 0.81 -3.94 -0.38
CA ASN A 69 1.37 -5.00 -1.21
C ASN A 69 1.55 -6.26 -0.35
N LEU A 70 0.81 -7.32 -0.66
CA LEU A 70 0.79 -8.53 0.16
C LEU A 70 2.14 -9.27 0.15
N GLU A 71 2.88 -9.25 -0.96
CA GLU A 71 4.22 -9.86 -1.08
C GLU A 71 5.26 -9.23 -0.15
N LYS A 72 5.00 -7.99 0.30
CA LYS A 72 5.92 -7.25 1.19
C LYS A 72 5.61 -7.43 2.67
N VAL A 73 4.48 -8.05 3.00
CA VAL A 73 4.09 -8.28 4.40
C VAL A 73 5.04 -9.30 5.02
N LYS A 74 5.67 -8.92 6.13
CA LYS A 74 6.55 -9.83 6.90
C LYS A 74 5.82 -10.51 8.05
N SER A 75 4.88 -9.82 8.67
CA SER A 75 4.09 -10.38 9.77
C SER A 75 2.76 -9.68 9.96
N LEU A 76 1.82 -10.41 10.55
CA LEU A 76 0.51 -9.94 10.96
C LEU A 76 0.35 -10.16 12.47
N ASP A 77 -0.16 -9.15 13.18
CA ASP A 77 -0.63 -9.27 14.56
C ASP A 77 -2.17 -9.30 14.55
N PRO A 78 -2.81 -10.46 14.77
CA PRO A 78 -4.26 -10.56 14.75
C PRO A 78 -4.98 -9.81 15.87
N GLN A 79 -4.33 -9.63 17.03
CA GLN A 79 -4.93 -8.92 18.16
C GLN A 79 -5.00 -7.42 17.86
N LYS A 80 -3.92 -6.86 17.29
CA LYS A 80 -3.83 -5.43 16.96
C LYS A 80 -4.30 -5.09 15.54
N ARG A 81 -4.49 -6.10 14.68
CA ARG A 81 -4.69 -5.97 13.22
C ARG A 81 -3.56 -5.17 12.57
N LEU A 82 -2.35 -5.35 13.08
CA LEU A 82 -1.16 -4.66 12.62
C LEU A 82 -0.49 -5.48 11.52
N ILE A 83 -0.18 -4.82 10.41
CA ILE A 83 0.55 -5.37 9.28
C ILE A 83 1.94 -4.76 9.29
N SER A 84 2.98 -5.60 9.38
CA SER A 84 4.37 -5.16 9.43
C SER A 84 5.13 -5.57 8.17
N PHE A 85 6.07 -4.71 7.78
CA PHE A 85 6.87 -4.85 6.56
C PHE A 85 8.36 -5.01 6.91
N SER A 86 9.27 -4.36 6.18
CA SER A 86 10.68 -4.24 6.59
C SER A 86 10.83 -3.32 7.82
N ARG A 87 11.98 -3.39 8.51
CA ARG A 87 12.24 -2.61 9.73
C ARG A 87 12.22 -1.10 9.51
N SER A 88 12.54 -0.65 8.30
CA SER A 88 12.56 0.75 7.89
C SER A 88 11.17 1.29 7.52
N ILE A 89 10.16 0.43 7.43
CA ILE A 89 8.83 0.78 6.94
C ILE A 89 7.82 0.73 8.08
N GLN A 90 7.05 1.80 8.22
CA GLN A 90 6.03 1.91 9.24
C GLN A 90 4.92 0.86 9.04
N SER A 91 4.56 0.18 10.13
CA SER A 91 3.43 -0.75 10.12
C SER A 91 2.09 -0.04 9.91
N VAL A 92 1.14 -0.73 9.28
CA VAL A 92 -0.20 -0.19 9.03
C VAL A 92 -1.26 -0.98 9.81
N VAL A 93 -2.29 -0.27 10.28
CA VAL A 93 -3.42 -0.90 10.97
C VAL A 93 -4.54 -1.18 9.96
N ALA A 94 -4.95 -2.44 9.86
CA ALA A 94 -6.09 -2.83 9.06
C ALA A 94 -7.42 -2.58 9.78
N SER A 95 -8.46 -2.29 8.99
CA SER A 95 -9.83 -2.25 9.50
C SER A 95 -10.31 -3.67 9.83
N ARG A 96 -11.24 -3.79 10.78
CA ARG A 96 -11.87 -5.08 11.12
C ARG A 96 -12.46 -5.79 9.89
N ARG A 97 -13.07 -5.02 8.99
CA ARG A 97 -13.72 -5.53 7.78
C ARG A 97 -12.74 -6.23 6.84
N TYR A 98 -11.56 -5.66 6.63
CA TYR A 98 -10.60 -6.18 5.65
C TYR A 98 -9.62 -7.19 6.24
N PHE A 99 -9.35 -7.12 7.55
CA PHE A 99 -8.29 -7.90 8.15
C PHE A 99 -8.48 -9.42 8.01
N LYS A 100 -9.72 -9.91 8.08
CA LYS A 100 -10.01 -11.35 7.90
C LYS A 100 -9.52 -11.85 6.54
N THR A 101 -9.85 -11.14 5.46
CA THR A 101 -9.43 -11.49 4.10
C THR A 101 -7.91 -11.42 3.95
N ILE A 102 -7.26 -10.37 4.49
CA ILE A 102 -5.80 -10.27 4.46
C ILE A 102 -5.13 -11.44 5.19
N LEU A 103 -5.68 -11.85 6.34
CA LEU A 103 -5.14 -12.96 7.12
C LEU A 103 -5.28 -14.30 6.38
N GLU A 104 -6.39 -14.52 5.67
CA GLU A 104 -6.61 -15.71 4.86
C GLU A 104 -5.65 -15.75 3.68
N GLU A 105 -5.51 -14.65 2.93
CA GLU A 105 -4.57 -14.57 1.80
C GLU A 105 -3.11 -14.74 2.24
N PHE A 106 -2.71 -14.18 3.39
CA PHE A 106 -1.37 -14.32 3.93
C PHE A 106 -1.02 -15.76 4.34
N LYS A 107 -2.01 -16.57 4.73
CA LYS A 107 -1.80 -17.98 5.09
C LYS A 107 -1.77 -18.90 3.87
N ALA A 108 -2.31 -18.45 2.74
CA ALA A 108 -2.47 -19.26 1.53
C ALA A 108 -1.25 -19.20 0.60
N GLY A 109 -0.39 -18.18 0.74
CA GLY A 109 0.90 -18.06 0.04
C GLY A 109 2.04 -18.60 0.87
#